data_AF-A0A839TGC1-F1
#
_entry.id   AF-A0A839TGC1-F1
#
_cell.length_a   1.000
_cell.length_b   1.000
_cell.length_c   1.000
_cell.angle_alpha   90.00
_cell.angle_beta   90.00
_cell.angle_gamma   90.00
#
_symmetry.space_group_name_H-M   'P 1'
#
loop_
_entity.id
_entity.type
_entity.pdbx_description
1 polymer ?
#
loop_
_entity_poly.entity_id
_entity_poly.type
_entity_poly.pdbx_seq_one_letter_code
_entity_poly.pdbx_strand_id
1 'polypeptide(L)'
;MNDRTAHLTDIFIDSFVPLLMAGIKFTIPLTIISFILGFVLAFLTALARLTRWSILQRVAWFYVWIIRGTPLLVQLFIIFYGLPSVGVVIDAFTAAVIGFSISVGAYGSEIIRPRSSPSPRGSGGGVLRSA
;
A
#
# COMPACT_ATOMS: atom_id res chain seq x y z
N MET A 1 31.93 36.68 13.13
CA MET A 1 31.51 35.53 12.30
C MET A 1 30.01 35.19 12.48
N ASN A 2 29.18 36.09 13.03
CA ASN A 2 27.81 35.74 13.46
C ASN A 2 26.68 36.24 12.52
N ASP A 3 26.88 37.30 11.75
CA ASP A 3 25.77 37.94 11.02
C ASP A 3 25.38 37.17 9.75
N ARG A 4 26.35 36.58 9.05
CA ARG A 4 26.09 35.74 7.86
C ARG A 4 25.40 34.44 8.24
N THR A 5 25.80 33.83 9.36
CA THR A 5 25.18 32.59 9.83
C THR A 5 23.76 32.82 10.31
N ALA A 6 23.50 33.94 11.01
CA ALA A 6 22.15 34.32 11.44
C ALA A 6 21.22 34.55 10.23
N HIS A 7 21.68 35.28 9.21
CA HIS A 7 20.89 35.52 8.00
C HIS A 7 20.60 34.22 7.22
N LEU A 8 21.55 33.29 7.14
CA LEU A 8 21.34 31.98 6.51
C LEU A 8 20.34 31.13 7.29
N THR A 9 20.38 31.16 8.63
CA THR A 9 19.40 30.46 9.46
C THR A 9 18.01 31.07 9.35
N ASP A 10 17.89 32.39 9.25
CA ASP A 10 16.60 33.06 9.10
C ASP A 10 15.95 32.71 7.76
N ILE A 11 16.70 32.78 6.65
CA ILE A 11 16.21 32.33 5.33
C ILE A 11 15.78 30.86 5.37
N PHE A 12 16.59 30.02 6.03
CA PHE A 12 16.31 28.60 6.14
C PHE A 12 15.01 28.36 6.92
N ILE A 13 14.83 28.98 8.08
CA ILE A 13 13.64 28.83 8.91
C ILE A 13 12.40 29.37 8.19
N ASP A 14 12.50 30.55 7.58
CA ASP A 14 11.38 31.19 6.88
C ASP A 14 10.91 30.41 5.65
N SER A 15 11.79 29.64 5.00
CA SER A 15 11.43 28.83 3.83
C SER A 15 11.08 27.38 4.20
N PHE A 16 11.84 26.79 5.11
CA PHE A 16 11.74 25.37 5.44
C PHE A 16 10.56 25.08 6.37
N VAL A 17 10.32 25.92 7.38
CA VAL A 17 9.23 25.69 8.34
C VAL A 17 7.86 25.72 7.66
N PRO A 18 7.54 26.68 6.77
CA PRO A 18 6.27 26.66 6.04
C PRO A 18 6.13 25.45 5.12
N LEU A 19 7.20 25.03 4.45
CA LEU A 19 7.20 23.85 3.58
C LEU A 19 6.94 22.57 4.40
N LEU A 20 7.60 22.43 5.55
CA LEU A 20 7.40 21.31 6.47
C LEU A 20 5.96 21.30 7.00
N MET A 21 5.45 22.46 7.41
CA MET A 21 4.08 22.61 7.88
C MET A 21 3.06 22.24 6.80
N ALA A 22 3.29 22.65 5.55
CA ALA A 22 2.47 22.24 4.41
C ALA A 22 2.54 20.73 4.20
N GLY A 23 3.74 20.14 4.20
CA GLY A 23 3.93 18.70 4.06
C GLY A 23 3.18 17.90 5.13
N ILE A 24 3.25 18.32 6.39
CA ILE A 24 2.53 17.72 7.52
C ILE A 24 1.02 17.82 7.31
N LYS A 25 0.52 19.01 6.93
CA LYS A 25 -0.91 19.26 6.71
C LYS A 25 -1.52 18.38 5.62
N PHE A 26 -0.77 17.99 4.60
CA PHE A 26 -1.26 17.09 3.54
C PHE A 26 -0.99 15.62 3.85
N THR A 27 0.18 15.29 4.41
CA THR A 27 0.60 13.90 4.61
C THR A 27 -0.17 13.21 5.73
N ILE A 28 -0.45 13.90 6.85
CA ILE A 28 -1.19 13.33 7.97
C ILE A 28 -2.60 12.88 7.55
N PRO A 29 -3.48 13.74 7.01
CA PRO A 29 -4.81 13.32 6.63
C PRO A 29 -4.77 12.29 5.50
N LEU A 30 -3.88 12.44 4.52
CA LEU A 30 -3.70 11.46 3.45
C LEU A 30 -3.38 10.07 4.02
N THR A 31 -2.44 10.00 4.96
CA THR A 31 -2.00 8.74 5.57
C THR A 31 -3.12 8.12 6.39
N ILE A 32 -3.81 8.89 7.23
CA ILE A 32 -4.90 8.38 8.07
C ILE A 32 -6.03 7.81 7.20
N ILE A 33 -6.49 8.57 6.22
CA ILE A 33 -7.60 8.15 5.34
C ILE A 33 -7.19 6.93 4.53
N SER A 34 -6.02 6.97 3.90
CA SER A 34 -5.54 5.86 3.06
C SER A 34 -5.29 4.59 3.87
N PHE A 35 -4.81 4.74 5.10
CA PHE A 35 -4.59 3.62 6.01
C PHE A 35 -5.90 2.97 6.44
N ILE A 36 -6.92 3.76 6.81
CA ILE A 36 -8.23 3.22 7.20
C ILE A 36 -8.87 2.47 6.04
N LEU A 37 -8.93 3.08 4.85
CA LEU A 37 -9.49 2.45 3.65
C LEU A 37 -8.68 1.22 3.22
N GLY A 38 -7.36 1.33 3.23
CA GLY A 38 -6.45 0.23 2.93
C GLY A 38 -6.59 -0.92 3.92
N PHE A 39 -6.77 -0.63 5.21
CA PHE A 39 -6.99 -1.66 6.22
C PHE A 39 -8.31 -2.42 5.98
N VAL A 40 -9.39 -1.72 5.65
CA VAL A 40 -10.66 -2.35 5.26
C VAL A 40 -10.47 -3.24 4.03
N LEU A 41 -9.79 -2.75 2.99
CA LEU A 41 -9.48 -3.53 1.79
C LEU A 41 -8.61 -4.75 2.11
N ALA A 42 -7.61 -4.60 2.98
CA ALA A 42 -6.74 -5.68 3.43
C ALA A 42 -7.54 -6.78 4.12
N PHE A 43 -8.43 -6.40 5.03
CA PHE A 43 -9.32 -7.32 5.73
C PHE A 43 -10.23 -8.07 4.74
N LEU A 44 -10.97 -7.35 3.89
CA LEU A 44 -11.86 -7.96 2.89
C LEU A 44 -11.11 -8.91 1.95
N THR A 45 -9.93 -8.51 1.48
CA THR A 45 -9.08 -9.33 0.60
C THR A 45 -8.58 -10.58 1.32
N ALA A 46 -8.17 -10.46 2.58
CA ALA A 46 -7.74 -11.59 3.39
C ALA A 46 -8.88 -12.61 3.58
N LEU A 47 -10.10 -12.13 3.90
CA LEU A 47 -11.28 -12.98 4.00
C LEU A 47 -11.59 -13.67 2.67
N ALA A 48 -11.62 -12.92 1.56
CA ALA A 48 -11.89 -13.48 0.23
C ALA A 48 -10.92 -14.61 -0.14
N ARG A 49 -9.63 -14.48 0.22
CA ARG A 49 -8.61 -15.52 -0.01
C ARG A 49 -8.71 -16.75 0.90
N LEU A 50 -9.52 -16.70 1.96
CA LEU A 50 -9.81 -17.84 2.84
C LEU A 50 -11.10 -18.57 2.46
N THR A 51 -11.94 -17.96 1.62
CA THR A 51 -13.20 -18.58 1.18
C THR A 51 -12.94 -19.84 0.35
N ARG A 52 -13.90 -20.77 0.37
CA ARG A 52 -13.89 -21.97 -0.50
C ARG A 52 -14.32 -21.67 -1.95
N TRP A 53 -14.83 -20.46 -2.20
CA TRP A 53 -15.33 -20.05 -3.51
C TRP A 53 -14.17 -19.70 -4.43
N SER A 54 -13.94 -20.54 -5.43
CA SER A 54 -12.81 -20.43 -6.35
C SER A 54 -12.75 -19.09 -7.10
N ILE A 55 -13.91 -18.49 -7.40
CA ILE A 55 -13.99 -17.20 -8.09
C ILE A 55 -13.48 -16.07 -7.18
N LEU A 56 -14.00 -15.95 -5.96
CA LEU A 56 -13.59 -14.92 -5.00
C LEU A 56 -12.09 -15.01 -4.67
N GLN A 57 -11.61 -16.24 -4.51
CA GLN A 57 -10.20 -16.51 -4.26
C GLN A 57 -9.32 -16.07 -5.43
N ARG A 58 -9.72 -16.36 -6.68
CA ARG A 58 -8.99 -15.95 -7.89
C ARG A 58 -8.98 -14.43 -8.06
N VAL A 59 -10.12 -13.76 -7.85
CA VAL A 59 -10.21 -12.29 -7.94
C VAL A 59 -9.29 -11.64 -6.90
N ALA A 60 -9.34 -12.10 -5.65
CA ALA A 60 -8.48 -11.57 -4.60
C ALA A 60 -6.99 -11.87 -4.85
N TRP A 61 -6.67 -13.05 -5.40
CA TRP A 61 -5.30 -13.38 -5.80
C TRP A 61 -4.81 -12.48 -6.94
N PHE A 62 -5.64 -12.25 -7.97
CA PHE A 62 -5.31 -11.41 -9.11
C PHE A 62 -5.09 -9.95 -8.70
N TYR A 63 -5.98 -9.42 -7.86
CA TYR A 63 -5.82 -8.10 -7.24
C TYR A 63 -4.47 -7.98 -6.54
N VAL A 64 -4.14 -8.88 -5.61
CA VAL A 64 -2.86 -8.84 -4.88
C VAL A 64 -1.67 -8.97 -5.82
N TRP A 65 -1.76 -9.85 -6.82
CA TRP A 65 -0.70 -10.08 -7.80
C TRP A 65 -0.39 -8.82 -8.63
N ILE A 66 -1.42 -8.13 -9.15
CA ILE A 66 -1.23 -6.88 -9.91
C ILE A 66 -0.63 -5.81 -9.02
N ILE A 67 -1.21 -5.58 -7.84
CA ILE A 67 -0.82 -4.45 -7.00
C ILE A 67 0.59 -4.64 -6.45
N ARG A 68 0.99 -5.87 -6.10
CA ARG A 68 2.36 -6.16 -5.65
C ARG A 68 3.37 -6.24 -6.82
N GLY A 69 2.89 -6.46 -8.04
CA GLY A 69 3.70 -6.51 -9.26
C GLY A 69 3.89 -5.14 -9.94
N THR A 70 3.15 -4.12 -9.54
CA THR A 70 3.22 -2.77 -10.13
C THR A 70 3.78 -1.76 -9.12
N PRO A 71 4.75 -0.92 -9.51
CA PRO A 71 5.25 0.13 -8.63
C PRO A 71 4.12 1.11 -8.22
N LEU A 72 4.07 1.51 -6.95
CA LEU A 72 3.07 2.47 -6.45
C LEU A 72 3.05 3.78 -7.26
N LEU A 73 4.23 4.26 -7.67
CA LEU A 73 4.36 5.46 -8.50
C LEU A 73 3.63 5.30 -9.85
N VAL A 74 3.69 4.11 -10.45
CA VAL A 74 2.97 3.80 -11.69
C VAL A 74 1.46 3.77 -11.45
N GLN A 75 1.01 3.21 -10.32
CA GLN A 75 -0.41 3.23 -9.96
C GLN A 75 -0.94 4.66 -9.82
N LEU A 76 -0.22 5.53 -9.09
CA LEU A 76 -0.57 6.93 -8.94
C LEU A 76 -0.56 7.67 -10.29
N PHE A 77 0.42 7.37 -11.15
CA PHE A 77 0.49 7.96 -12.48
C PHE A 77 -0.72 7.58 -13.33
N ILE A 78 -1.10 6.29 -13.35
CA ILE A 78 -2.28 5.82 -14.07
C ILE A 78 -3.55 6.46 -13.49
N ILE A 79 -3.65 6.56 -12.17
CA ILE A 79 -4.84 7.12 -11.53
C ILE A 79 -4.97 8.63 -11.82
N PHE A 80 -3.87 9.38 -11.72
CA PHE A 80 -3.90 10.83 -11.84
C PHE A 80 -3.87 11.33 -13.30
N TYR A 81 -3.12 10.66 -14.18
CA TYR A 81 -2.99 11.07 -15.59
C TYR A 81 -3.77 10.17 -16.56
N GLY A 82 -3.97 8.90 -16.21
CA GLY A 82 -4.71 7.94 -17.05
C GLY A 82 -6.23 8.12 -16.98
N LEU A 83 -6.83 8.26 -15.79
CA LEU A 83 -8.28 8.46 -15.67
C LEU A 83 -8.80 9.70 -16.43
N PRO A 84 -8.11 10.86 -16.41
CA PRO A 84 -8.53 12.01 -17.19
C PRO A 84 -8.62 11.74 -18.69
N SER A 85 -7.80 10.83 -19.23
CA SER A 85 -7.82 10.47 -20.65
C SER A 85 -9.13 9.80 -21.09
N VAL A 86 -9.86 9.20 -20.15
CA VAL A 86 -11.18 8.59 -20.38
C VAL A 86 -12.34 9.46 -19.85
N GLY A 87 -12.07 10.72 -19.51
CA GLY A 87 -13.07 11.71 -19.09
C GLY A 87 -13.35 11.77 -17.58
N VAL A 88 -12.62 11.00 -16.76
CA VAL A 88 -12.78 11.02 -15.30
C VAL A 88 -11.67 11.87 -14.68
N VAL A 89 -12.00 13.10 -14.26
CA VAL A 89 -11.06 14.01 -13.62
C VAL A 89 -11.23 13.91 -12.11
N ILE A 90 -10.14 13.55 -11.43
CA ILE A 90 -10.06 13.50 -9.97
C ILE A 90 -8.89 14.36 -9.50
N ASP A 91 -9.04 14.99 -8.33
CA ASP A 91 -7.98 15.79 -7.75
C ASP A 91 -6.81 14.92 -7.25
N ALA A 92 -5.65 15.54 -7.08
CA ALA A 92 -4.42 14.85 -6.70
C ALA A 92 -4.51 14.17 -5.33
N PHE A 93 -5.25 14.76 -4.39
CA PHE A 93 -5.41 14.20 -3.05
C PHE A 93 -6.26 12.93 -3.11
N THR A 94 -7.40 12.96 -3.81
CA THR A 94 -8.26 11.78 -4.00
C THR A 94 -7.54 10.68 -4.79
N ALA A 95 -6.79 11.03 -5.84
CA ALA A 95 -5.97 10.08 -6.58
C ALA A 95 -4.93 9.39 -5.68
N ALA A 96 -4.26 10.16 -4.83
CA ALA A 96 -3.33 9.63 -3.84
C ALA A 96 -4.04 8.71 -2.85
N VAL A 97 -5.17 9.12 -2.28
CA VAL A 97 -5.95 8.29 -1.35
C VAL A 97 -6.28 6.93 -1.97
N ILE A 98 -6.76 6.91 -3.22
CA ILE A 98 -7.12 5.66 -3.91
C ILE A 98 -5.88 4.77 -4.11
N GLY A 99 -4.80 5.32 -4.68
CA GLY A 99 -3.59 4.56 -4.97
C GLY A 99 -2.93 4.01 -3.70
N PHE A 100 -2.79 4.83 -2.67
CA PHE A 100 -2.25 4.38 -1.38
C PHE A 100 -3.16 3.35 -0.71
N SER A 101 -4.49 3.54 -0.71
CA SER A 101 -5.42 2.59 -0.09
C SER A 101 -5.37 1.22 -0.76
N ILE A 102 -5.35 1.18 -2.09
CA ILE A 102 -5.25 -0.07 -2.87
C ILE A 102 -3.92 -0.78 -2.56
N SER A 103 -2.82 -0.03 -2.54
CA SER A 103 -1.51 -0.60 -2.21
C SER A 103 -1.49 -1.16 -0.79
N VAL A 104 -1.88 -0.35 0.21
CA VAL A 104 -1.97 -0.79 1.62
C VAL A 104 -2.90 -2.00 1.76
N GLY A 105 -4.02 -2.04 1.04
CA GLY A 105 -4.94 -3.17 1.04
C GLY A 105 -4.31 -4.46 0.55
N ALA A 106 -3.62 -4.43 -0.58
CA ALA A 106 -2.98 -5.62 -1.13
C ALA A 106 -1.87 -6.16 -0.22
N TYR A 107 -0.94 -5.30 0.20
CA TYR A 107 0.17 -5.69 1.07
C TYR A 107 -0.32 -6.10 2.47
N GLY A 108 -1.27 -5.34 3.05
CA GLY A 108 -1.85 -5.63 4.36
C GLY A 108 -2.62 -6.95 4.39
N SER A 109 -3.24 -7.36 3.28
CA SER A 109 -4.00 -8.62 3.21
C SER A 109 -3.13 -9.85 3.50
N GLU A 110 -1.83 -9.80 3.19
CA GLU A 110 -0.90 -10.90 3.43
C GLU A 110 -0.46 -10.98 4.89
N ILE A 111 -0.42 -9.84 5.58
CA ILE A 111 -0.12 -9.74 7.00
C ILE A 111 -1.30 -10.29 7.81
N ILE A 112 -2.53 -9.93 7.44
CA ILE A 112 -3.75 -10.35 8.14
C ILE A 112 -4.06 -11.83 7.91
N ARG A 113 -3.70 -12.37 6.73
CA ARG A 113 -4.06 -13.76 6.38
C ARG A 113 -3.38 -14.74 7.34
N PRO A 114 -4.15 -15.58 8.07
CA PRO A 114 -3.58 -16.60 8.94
C PRO A 114 -2.66 -17.53 8.14
N ARG A 115 -1.45 -17.73 8.65
CA ARG A 115 -0.54 -18.74 8.11
C ARG A 115 -1.03 -20.09 8.64
N SER A 116 -1.69 -20.87 7.79
CA SER A 116 -2.06 -22.23 8.15
C SER A 116 -0.78 -22.98 8.49
N SER A 117 -0.72 -23.52 9.71
CA SER A 117 0.38 -24.37 10.18
C SER A 117 0.71 -25.41 9.12
N PRO A 118 1.98 -25.74 8.88
CA PRO A 118 2.30 -26.86 8.02
C PRO A 118 1.62 -28.08 8.62
N SER A 119 0.65 -28.65 7.90
CA SER A 119 0.03 -29.91 8.28
C SER A 119 1.14 -30.96 8.27
N PRO A 120 1.35 -31.74 9.34
CA PRO A 120 2.27 -32.86 9.32
C PRO A 120 1.65 -33.97 8.45
N ARG A 121 1.76 -33.82 7.13
CA ARG A 121 1.46 -34.87 6.16
C ARG A 121 2.75 -35.19 5.43
N GLY A 122 3.38 -36.30 5.84
CA GLY A 122 4.33 -37.01 5.00
C GLY A 122 5.67 -37.43 5.60
N SER A 123 6.00 -37.13 6.85
CA SER A 123 7.16 -37.77 7.51
C SER A 123 6.73 -39.08 8.15
N GLY A 124 6.39 -40.05 7.31
CA GLY A 124 6.02 -41.39 7.71
C GLY A 124 6.68 -42.40 6.78
N GLY A 125 7.74 -43.05 7.28
CA GLY A 125 8.19 -44.36 6.82
C GLY A 125 9.04 -44.39 5.55
N GLY A 126 10.35 -44.25 5.74
CA GLY A 126 11.37 -44.54 4.73
C GLY A 126 12.69 -45.02 5.33
N VAL A 127 12.63 -45.69 6.50
CA VAL A 127 13.68 -46.63 6.89
C VAL A 127 13.47 -47.88 6.04
N LEU A 128 14.55 -48.39 5.44
CA LEU A 128 14.67 -49.59 4.60
C LEU A 128 14.40 -49.43 3.10
N ARG A 129 15.46 -49.11 2.34
CA ARG A 129 15.90 -49.90 1.17
C ARG A 129 17.19 -49.35 0.56
N SER A 130 18.24 -50.20 0.54
CA SER A 130 19.43 -50.20 -0.34
C SER A 130 20.32 -48.96 -0.31
N ALA A 131 21.64 -49.01 -0.05
CA ALA A 131 22.63 -50.07 -0.22
C ALA A 131 23.80 -49.85 0.75
#